data_AF-X0YSW0-F1
#
_entry.id   AF-X0YSW0-F1
#
_cell.length_a   1.000
_cell.length_b   1.000
_cell.length_c   1.000
_cell.angle_alpha   90.00
_cell.angle_beta   90.00
_cell.angle_gamma   90.00
#
_symmetry.space_group_name_H-M   'P 1'
#
loop_
_entity.id
_entity.type
_entity.pdbx_description
1 polymer ?
#
loop_
_entity_poly.entity_id
_entity_poly.type
_entity_poly.pdbx_seq_one_letter_code
_entity_poly.pdbx_strand_id
1 'polypeptide(L)'
;EIKLHGDYSIVPFQYNPILKYINTFSFVYSIFYAIILIVACSTIANTMIMVVYERTKEIGMMKAMGLNNLSVAGLLTLEAGIIGFVGSFMGTVIGGILSYWLKYQGIDMSMMSSSTSADMPYGPIIYFSPTPMIIITGFLFGLLAAIIVALLPITRITKLEPAKALRTV
;
A
#
# COMPACT_ATOMS: atom_id res chain seq x y z
N GLU A 1 8.91 10.39 -41.82
CA GLU A 1 8.23 11.68 -41.60
C GLU A 1 7.57 12.10 -42.90
N ILE A 2 6.24 12.22 -42.93
CA ILE A 2 5.51 12.69 -44.12
C ILE A 2 4.95 14.06 -43.72
N LYS A 3 5.56 15.14 -44.23
CA LYS A 3 5.06 16.51 -44.03
C LYS A 3 3.97 16.77 -45.06
N LEU A 4 2.72 16.84 -44.62
CA LEU A 4 1.62 17.39 -45.41
C LEU A 4 1.53 18.90 -45.16
N HIS A 5 1.02 19.65 -46.14
CA HIS A 5 0.88 21.11 -46.13
C HIS A 5 0.25 21.64 -44.82
N GLY A 6 0.92 22.60 -44.18
CA GLY A 6 0.63 23.10 -42.83
C GLY A 6 1.51 22.40 -41.78
N ASP A 7 2.02 23.12 -40.78
CA ASP A 7 3.02 22.69 -39.79
C ASP A 7 2.63 21.50 -38.86
N TYR A 8 2.01 20.47 -39.41
CA TYR A 8 1.55 19.27 -38.71
C TYR A 8 2.39 18.08 -39.14
N SER A 9 3.39 17.76 -38.34
CA SER A 9 4.15 16.50 -38.43
C SER A 9 3.38 15.40 -37.71
N ILE A 10 2.97 14.36 -38.45
CA ILE A 10 2.43 13.13 -37.87
C ILE A 10 3.56 12.36 -37.16
N VAL A 11 3.70 12.63 -35.86
CA VAL A 11 4.54 11.83 -34.97
C VAL A 11 3.78 10.55 -34.59
N PRO A 12 4.40 9.36 -34.68
CA PRO A 12 3.78 8.14 -34.18
C PRO A 12 3.47 8.29 -32.70
N PHE A 13 2.32 7.79 -32.23
CA PHE A 13 1.89 7.93 -30.83
C PHE A 13 2.98 7.52 -29.82
N GLN A 14 3.80 6.52 -30.14
CA GLN A 14 4.92 6.07 -29.30
C GLN A 14 6.04 7.10 -29.08
N TYR A 15 6.20 8.10 -29.96
CA TYR A 15 7.24 9.13 -29.86
C TYR A 15 6.71 10.46 -29.30
N ASN A 16 5.49 10.47 -28.74
CA ASN A 16 4.93 11.69 -28.18
C ASN A 16 5.67 12.04 -26.86
N PRO A 17 6.31 13.23 -26.76
CA PRO A 17 7.12 13.60 -25.59
C PRO A 17 6.32 13.57 -24.28
N ILE A 18 5.01 13.81 -24.35
CA ILE A 18 4.09 13.79 -23.22
C ILE A 18 4.02 12.41 -22.56
N LEU A 19 3.94 11.34 -23.37
CA LEU A 19 3.86 9.97 -22.88
C LEU A 19 5.15 9.54 -22.18
N LYS A 20 6.30 10.08 -22.63
CA LYS A 20 7.59 9.84 -21.98
C LYS A 20 7.59 10.42 -20.57
N TYR A 21 7.12 11.65 -20.38
CA TYR A 21 7.03 12.25 -19.05
C TYR A 21 6.06 11.48 -18.14
N ILE A 22 4.86 11.14 -18.61
CA ILE A 22 3.87 10.36 -17.82
C ILE A 22 4.45 9.02 -17.36
N ASN A 23 5.13 8.29 -18.26
CA ASN A 23 5.75 7.01 -17.91
C ASN A 23 6.90 7.18 -16.92
N THR A 24 7.74 8.22 -17.07
CA THR A 24 8.81 8.50 -16.11
C THR A 24 8.26 8.82 -14.72
N PHE A 25 7.24 9.68 -14.62
CA PHE A 25 6.59 9.97 -13.33
C PHE A 25 5.95 8.72 -12.72
N SER A 26 5.23 7.93 -13.53
CA SER A 26 4.61 6.69 -13.07
C SER A 26 5.62 5.69 -12.53
N PHE A 27 6.78 5.56 -13.18
CA PHE A 27 7.86 4.70 -12.73
C PHE A 27 8.43 5.15 -11.37
N VAL A 28 8.68 6.46 -11.21
CA VAL A 28 9.17 7.04 -9.95
C VAL A 28 8.16 6.78 -8.83
N TYR A 29 6.86 7.05 -9.05
CA TYR A 29 5.83 6.76 -8.06
C TYR A 29 5.76 5.27 -7.70
N SER A 30 5.91 4.37 -8.67
CA SER A 30 5.94 2.93 -8.41
C SER A 30 7.06 2.52 -7.45
N ILE A 31 8.23 3.16 -7.54
CA ILE A 31 9.36 2.91 -6.61
C ILE A 31 8.99 3.39 -5.21
N PHE A 32 8.43 4.60 -5.08
CA PHE A 32 7.98 5.12 -3.78
C PHE A 32 6.93 4.22 -3.14
N TYR A 33 5.94 3.75 -3.92
CA TYR A 33 4.94 2.81 -3.44
C TYR A 33 5.56 1.51 -2.93
N ALA A 34 6.55 0.96 -3.65
CA ALA A 34 7.25 -0.24 -3.22
C ALA A 34 7.98 -0.05 -1.88
N ILE A 35 8.66 1.08 -1.69
CA ILE A 35 9.37 1.39 -0.43
C ILE A 35 8.38 1.52 0.73
N ILE A 36 7.30 2.27 0.54
CA ILE A 36 6.27 2.46 1.58
C ILE A 36 5.63 1.12 1.95
N LEU A 37 5.37 0.27 0.96
CA LEU A 37 4.83 -1.07 1.18
C LEU A 37 5.78 -1.89 2.06
N ILE A 38 7.08 -1.90 1.76
CA ILE A 38 8.08 -2.65 2.56
C ILE A 38 8.09 -2.16 4.01
N VAL A 39 8.06 -0.84 4.23
CA VAL A 39 8.04 -0.25 5.58
C VAL A 39 6.75 -0.62 6.33
N ALA A 40 5.60 -0.55 5.65
CA ALA A 40 4.31 -0.95 6.23
C ALA A 40 4.30 -2.44 6.61
N CYS A 41 4.78 -3.31 5.72
CA CYS A 41 4.90 -4.75 5.98
C CYS A 41 5.80 -5.03 7.19
N SER A 42 6.94 -4.36 7.29
CA SER A 42 7.84 -4.49 8.45
C SER A 42 7.15 -4.11 9.76
N THR A 43 6.39 -3.00 9.74
CA THR A 43 5.64 -2.51 10.91
C THR A 43 4.58 -3.50 11.37
N ILE A 44 3.81 -4.04 10.43
CA ILE A 44 2.77 -5.04 10.71
C ILE A 44 3.40 -6.32 11.25
N ALA A 45 4.47 -6.80 10.62
CA ALA A 45 5.17 -8.00 11.08
C ALA A 45 5.70 -7.84 12.51
N ASN A 46 6.34 -6.70 12.83
CA ASN A 46 6.85 -6.42 14.17
C ASN A 46 5.73 -6.41 15.22
N THR A 47 4.59 -5.80 14.89
CA THR A 47 3.42 -5.76 15.79
C THR A 47 2.85 -7.16 16.03
N MET A 48 2.72 -7.97 14.98
CA MET A 48 2.22 -9.35 15.10
C MET A 48 3.14 -10.22 15.93
N ILE A 49 4.45 -10.06 15.78
CA ILE A 49 5.43 -10.75 16.59
C ILE A 49 5.23 -10.38 18.08
N MET A 50 5.10 -9.10 18.41
CA MET A 50 4.84 -8.63 19.78
C MET A 50 3.55 -9.24 20.36
N VAL A 51 2.42 -9.17 19.64
CA VAL A 51 1.13 -9.71 20.10
C VAL A 51 1.23 -11.21 20.42
N VAL A 52 1.92 -11.97 19.57
CA VAL A 52 2.11 -13.41 19.79
C VAL A 52 2.97 -13.69 21.02
N TYR A 53 4.02 -12.90 21.26
CA TYR A 53 4.87 -13.04 22.45
C TYR A 53 4.09 -12.78 23.74
N GLU A 54 3.30 -11.70 23.79
CA GLU A 54 2.47 -11.37 24.96
C GLU A 54 1.43 -12.46 25.26
N ARG A 55 0.87 -13.09 24.22
CA ARG A 55 -0.18 -14.13 24.34
C ARG A 55 0.33 -15.57 24.32
N THR A 56 1.62 -15.78 24.53
CA THR A 56 2.22 -17.13 24.48
C THR A 56 1.55 -18.10 25.49
N LYS A 57 1.20 -17.62 26.69
CA LYS A 57 0.51 -18.43 27.72
C LYS A 57 -0.89 -18.87 27.29
N GLU A 58 -1.66 -17.96 26.69
CA GLU A 58 -3.00 -18.25 26.18
C GLU A 58 -2.95 -19.27 25.03
N ILE A 59 -1.99 -19.11 24.11
CA ILE A 59 -1.73 -20.06 23.02
C ILE A 59 -1.36 -21.44 23.57
N GLY A 60 -0.53 -21.49 24.62
CA GLY A 60 -0.16 -22.71 25.31
C GLY A 60 -1.37 -23.42 25.94
N MET A 61 -2.27 -22.69 26.60
CA MET A 61 -3.52 -23.24 27.15
C MET A 61 -4.46 -23.76 26.06
N MET A 62 -4.66 -22.99 24.97
CA MET A 62 -5.48 -23.42 23.84
C MET A 62 -4.98 -24.74 23.22
N LYS A 63 -3.65 -24.87 23.05
CA LYS A 63 -3.05 -26.12 22.57
C LYS A 63 -3.20 -27.28 23.57
N ALA A 64 -3.10 -27.01 24.88
CA ALA A 64 -3.32 -28.02 25.92
C ALA A 64 -4.78 -28.51 25.97
N MET A 65 -5.73 -27.66 25.59
CA MET A 65 -7.15 -28.04 25.42
C MET A 65 -7.44 -28.77 24.09
N GLY A 66 -6.42 -29.03 23.26
CA GLY A 66 -6.53 -29.82 22.04
C GLY A 66 -6.70 -29.00 20.75
N LEU A 67 -6.57 -27.67 20.76
CA LEU A 67 -6.57 -26.90 19.51
C LEU A 67 -5.34 -27.23 18.66
N ASN A 68 -5.57 -27.48 17.37
CA ASN A 68 -4.49 -27.67 16.40
C ASN A 68 -3.79 -26.35 16.06
N ASN A 69 -2.55 -26.43 15.53
CA ASN A 69 -1.76 -25.25 15.15
C ASN A 69 -2.47 -24.36 14.10
N LEU A 70 -3.28 -24.96 13.23
CA LEU A 70 -4.04 -24.25 12.20
C LEU A 70 -5.18 -23.41 12.77
N SER A 71 -5.85 -23.88 13.83
CA SER A 71 -6.94 -23.17 14.50
C SER A 71 -6.40 -21.97 15.27
N VAL A 72 -5.27 -22.15 15.96
CA VAL A 72 -4.55 -21.03 16.60
C VAL A 72 -4.09 -20.02 15.55
N ALA A 73 -3.52 -20.47 14.43
CA ALA A 73 -3.13 -19.59 13.34
C ALA A 73 -4.34 -18.87 12.70
N GLY A 74 -5.50 -19.53 12.60
CA GLY A 74 -6.74 -18.93 12.12
C GLY A 74 -7.25 -17.82 13.03
N LEU A 75 -7.23 -18.04 14.35
CA LEU A 75 -7.60 -17.01 15.34
C LEU A 75 -6.69 -15.78 15.26
N LEU A 76 -5.38 -15.99 15.20
CA LEU A 76 -4.41 -14.90 15.07
C LEU A 76 -4.54 -14.17 13.72
N THR A 77 -4.84 -14.90 12.64
CA THR A 77 -5.12 -14.30 11.32
C THR A 77 -6.38 -13.44 11.36
N LEU A 78 -7.41 -13.87 12.10
CA LEU A 78 -8.65 -13.11 12.25
C LEU A 78 -8.39 -11.81 13.04
N GLU A 79 -7.63 -11.88 14.12
CA GLU A 79 -7.21 -10.69 14.88
C GLU A 79 -6.41 -9.71 14.00
N ALA A 80 -5.46 -10.24 13.22
CA ALA A 80 -4.73 -9.45 12.24
C ALA A 80 -5.63 -8.85 11.16
N GLY A 81 -6.65 -9.60 10.71
CA GLY A 81 -7.65 -9.13 9.77
C GLY A 81 -8.47 -7.96 10.32
N ILE A 82 -8.86 -8.00 11.60
CA ILE A 82 -9.57 -6.89 12.26
C ILE A 82 -8.68 -5.65 12.32
N ILE A 83 -7.43 -5.80 12.75
CA ILE A 83 -6.46 -4.69 12.83
C ILE A 83 -6.22 -4.10 11.43
N GLY A 84 -6.03 -4.96 10.43
CA GLY A 84 -5.86 -4.58 9.03
C GLY A 84 -7.11 -3.89 8.45
N PHE A 85 -8.30 -4.35 8.81
CA PHE A 85 -9.57 -3.73 8.40
C PHE A 85 -9.71 -2.32 8.96
N VAL A 86 -9.49 -2.13 10.25
CA VAL A 86 -9.55 -0.82 10.90
C VAL A 86 -8.49 0.11 10.30
N GLY A 87 -7.25 -0.37 10.16
CA GLY A 87 -6.15 0.40 9.57
C GLY A 87 -6.43 0.81 8.12
N SER A 88 -6.88 -0.14 7.30
CA SER A 88 -7.24 0.13 5.89
C SER A 88 -8.42 1.09 5.78
N PHE A 89 -9.43 0.93 6.65
CA PHE A 89 -10.60 1.82 6.68
C PHE A 89 -10.19 3.26 7.02
N MET A 90 -9.45 3.45 8.12
CA MET A 90 -8.97 4.77 8.52
C MET A 90 -8.04 5.39 7.47
N GLY A 91 -7.09 4.61 6.93
CA GLY A 91 -6.18 5.07 5.89
C GLY A 91 -6.92 5.50 4.62
N THR A 92 -7.92 4.74 4.20
CA THR A 92 -8.76 5.06 3.03
C THR A 92 -9.61 6.30 3.27
N VAL A 93 -10.19 6.47 4.46
CA VAL A 93 -10.97 7.67 4.81
C VAL A 93 -10.08 8.91 4.79
N ILE A 94 -8.93 8.88 5.46
CA ILE A 94 -8.01 10.02 5.54
C ILE A 94 -7.45 10.35 4.15
N GLY A 95 -6.97 9.33 3.42
CA GLY A 95 -6.45 9.50 2.05
C GLY A 95 -7.52 9.98 1.07
N GLY A 96 -8.76 9.51 1.23
CA GLY A 96 -9.92 9.94 0.46
C GLY A 96 -10.26 11.41 0.70
N ILE A 97 -10.37 11.82 1.98
CA ILE A 97 -10.61 13.22 2.35
C ILE A 97 -9.52 14.13 1.76
N LEU A 98 -8.25 13.76 1.91
CA LEU A 98 -7.14 14.52 1.37
C LEU A 98 -7.20 14.61 -0.17
N SER A 99 -7.52 13.50 -0.84
CA SER A 99 -7.66 13.46 -2.30
C SER A 99 -8.82 14.33 -2.79
N TYR A 100 -9.94 14.35 -2.09
CA TYR A 100 -11.07 15.23 -2.38
C TYR A 100 -10.74 16.69 -2.10
N TRP A 101 -9.98 16.98 -1.05
CA TRP A 101 -9.54 18.34 -0.76
C TRP A 101 -8.60 18.87 -1.86
N LEU A 102 -7.64 18.05 -2.30
CA LEU A 102 -6.72 18.36 -3.40
C LEU A 102 -7.43 18.46 -4.76
N LYS A 103 -8.57 17.81 -4.95
CA LYS A 103 -9.42 18.00 -6.15
C LYS A 103 -9.89 19.45 -6.28
N TYR A 104 -10.25 20.11 -5.18
CA TYR A 104 -10.80 21.47 -5.22
C TYR A 104 -9.71 22.54 -5.19
N GLN A 105 -8.66 22.35 -4.38
CA GLN A 105 -7.56 23.32 -4.30
C GLN A 105 -6.60 23.23 -5.49
N GLY A 106 -6.43 22.03 -6.05
CA GLY A 106 -5.36 21.77 -7.02
C GLY A 106 -3.97 21.89 -6.37
N ILE A 107 -2.96 21.38 -7.05
CA ILE A 107 -1.57 21.67 -6.71
C ILE A 107 -1.04 22.66 -7.74
N ASP A 108 -0.71 23.87 -7.29
CA ASP A 108 -0.08 24.89 -8.11
C ASP A 108 1.39 24.50 -8.35
N MET A 109 1.70 24.17 -9.61
CA MET A 109 3.04 23.80 -10.06
C MET A 109 3.71 24.95 -10.83
N SER A 110 3.19 26.17 -10.75
CA SER A 110 3.74 27.35 -11.43
C SER A 110 5.24 27.55 -11.14
N MET A 111 5.66 27.37 -9.88
CA MET A 111 7.08 27.47 -9.49
C MET A 111 7.98 26.36 -10.07
N MET A 112 7.41 25.23 -10.50
CA MET A 112 8.16 24.13 -11.14
C MET A 112 8.24 24.31 -12.66
N SER A 113 7.23 24.96 -13.25
CA SER A 113 7.20 25.31 -14.68
C SER A 113 8.22 26.39 -15.06
N SER A 114 8.56 27.31 -14.15
CA SER A 114 9.59 28.34 -14.40
C SER A 114 11.01 27.79 -14.52
N SER A 115 11.27 26.61 -13.95
CA SER A 115 12.61 26.00 -13.89
C SER A 115 12.88 25.04 -15.06
N THR A 116 11.81 24.57 -15.72
CA THR A 116 11.89 23.56 -16.79
C THR A 116 11.37 24.21 -18.07
N SER A 117 12.28 24.56 -18.98
CA SER A 117 12.01 25.12 -20.32
C SER A 117 11.36 24.11 -21.29
N ALA A 118 10.46 23.28 -20.79
CA ALA A 118 9.62 22.40 -21.58
C ALA A 118 8.23 23.04 -21.59
N ASP A 119 7.77 23.48 -22.75
CA ASP A 119 6.37 23.80 -23.02
C ASP A 119 5.53 22.57 -22.72
N MET A 120 5.20 22.36 -21.44
CA MET A 120 4.37 21.27 -21.00
C MET A 120 2.95 21.61 -21.44
N PRO A 121 2.27 20.75 -22.23
CA PRO A 121 0.94 20.99 -22.75
C PRO A 121 -0.15 20.73 -21.70
N TYR A 122 0.11 21.12 -20.46
CA TYR A 122 -0.83 21.05 -19.33
C TYR A 122 -0.86 22.40 -18.62
N GLY A 123 -2.02 22.77 -18.08
CA GLY A 123 -2.15 23.99 -17.28
C GLY A 123 -1.29 23.94 -16.00
N PRO A 124 -0.99 25.10 -15.38
CA PRO A 124 -0.09 25.19 -14.22
C PRO A 124 -0.64 24.53 -12.95
N ILE A 125 -1.93 24.19 -12.91
CA ILE A 125 -2.60 23.58 -11.75
C ILE A 125 -2.99 22.15 -12.10
N ILE A 126 -2.47 21.19 -11.32
CA ILE A 126 -2.83 19.77 -11.45
C ILE A 126 -3.94 19.47 -10.45
N TYR A 127 -5.10 19.07 -10.96
CA TYR A 127 -6.24 18.65 -10.14
C TYR A 127 -6.22 17.14 -9.93
N PHE A 128 -6.50 16.71 -8.70
CA PHE A 128 -6.68 15.29 -8.39
C PHE A 128 -8.06 14.84 -8.86
N SER A 129 -8.12 13.67 -9.53
CA SER A 129 -9.38 13.02 -9.89
C SER A 129 -9.57 11.74 -9.07
N PRO A 130 -10.05 11.85 -7.81
CA PRO A 130 -10.36 10.69 -6.99
C PRO A 130 -11.51 9.90 -7.64
N THR A 131 -11.16 8.79 -8.28
CA THR A 131 -12.15 7.86 -8.84
C THR A 131 -12.55 6.87 -7.76
N PRO A 132 -13.85 6.60 -7.54
CA PRO A 132 -14.30 5.64 -6.51
C PRO A 132 -13.64 4.27 -6.61
N MET A 133 -13.33 3.84 -7.83
CA MET A 133 -12.61 2.58 -8.09
C MET A 133 -11.23 2.53 -7.42
N ILE A 134 -10.47 3.62 -7.43
CA ILE A 134 -9.12 3.71 -6.84
C ILE A 134 -9.19 3.62 -5.31
N ILE A 135 -10.23 4.22 -4.73
CA ILE A 135 -10.46 4.18 -3.27
C ILE A 135 -10.76 2.74 -2.83
N ILE A 136 -11.64 2.05 -3.56
CA ILE A 136 -12.00 0.66 -3.27
C ILE A 136 -10.81 -0.28 -3.46
N THR A 137 -10.06 -0.14 -4.56
CA THR A 137 -8.87 -0.99 -4.79
C THR A 137 -7.78 -0.72 -3.76
N GLY A 138 -7.59 0.54 -3.36
CA GLY A 138 -6.66 0.91 -2.28
C GLY A 138 -7.03 0.27 -0.93
N PHE A 139 -8.31 0.31 -0.57
CA PHE A 139 -8.81 -0.34 0.65
C PHE A 139 -8.59 -1.86 0.63
N LEU A 140 -8.98 -2.52 -0.47
CA LEU A 140 -8.81 -3.97 -0.62
C LEU A 140 -7.33 -4.35 -0.62
N PHE A 141 -6.49 -3.57 -1.30
CA PHE A 141 -5.05 -3.80 -1.33
C PHE A 141 -4.42 -3.68 0.06
N GLY A 142 -4.76 -2.64 0.82
CA GLY A 142 -4.26 -2.46 2.19
C GLY A 142 -4.70 -3.60 3.12
N LEU A 143 -5.96 -4.03 3.03
CA LEU A 143 -6.49 -5.13 3.83
C LEU A 143 -5.80 -6.46 3.49
N LEU A 144 -5.67 -6.79 2.20
CA LEU A 144 -5.01 -8.01 1.75
C LEU A 144 -3.53 -8.01 2.13
N ALA A 145 -2.84 -6.89 1.94
CA ALA A 145 -1.44 -6.75 2.34
C ALA A 145 -1.27 -7.03 3.83
N ALA A 146 -2.12 -6.46 4.69
CA ALA A 146 -2.04 -6.68 6.14
C ALA A 146 -2.21 -8.17 6.52
N ILE A 147 -3.19 -8.85 5.92
CA ILE A 147 -3.45 -10.28 6.17
C ILE A 147 -2.26 -11.12 5.68
N ILE A 148 -1.79 -10.90 4.45
CA ILE A 148 -0.68 -11.65 3.85
C ILE A 148 0.60 -11.50 4.69
N VAL A 149 0.90 -10.28 5.13
CA VAL A 149 2.08 -10.00 5.95
C VAL A 149 1.97 -10.66 7.32
N ALA A 150 0.81 -10.61 7.96
CA ALA A 150 0.59 -11.20 9.27
C ALA A 150 0.72 -12.74 9.27
N LEU A 151 0.39 -13.40 8.16
CA LEU A 151 0.53 -14.85 8.02
C LEU A 151 1.98 -15.33 8.14
N LEU A 152 2.96 -14.51 7.74
CA LEU A 152 4.38 -14.86 7.78
C LEU A 152 4.90 -15.13 9.22
N PRO A 153 4.77 -14.21 10.20
CA PRO A 153 5.18 -14.48 11.58
C PRO A 153 4.29 -15.53 12.26
N ILE A 154 2.97 -15.54 12.03
CA ILE A 154 2.04 -16.47 12.68
C ILE A 154 2.40 -17.92 12.38
N THR A 155 2.65 -18.26 11.12
CA THR A 155 2.99 -19.63 10.71
C THR A 155 4.38 -20.07 11.18
N ARG A 156 5.31 -19.13 11.34
CA ARG A 156 6.65 -19.42 11.88
C ARG A 156 6.62 -19.67 13.38
N ILE A 157 5.85 -18.90 14.14
CA ILE A 157 5.85 -18.95 15.61
C ILE A 157 4.93 -20.07 16.13
N THR A 158 3.81 -20.36 15.45
CA THR A 158 2.92 -21.47 15.84
C THR A 158 3.55 -22.86 15.74
N LYS A 159 4.63 -23.01 14.96
CA LYS A 159 5.44 -24.23 14.85
C LYS A 159 6.47 -24.39 15.97
N LEU A 160 6.76 -23.34 16.74
CA LEU A 160 7.66 -23.44 17.89
C LEU A 160 6.92 -24.19 19.01
N GLU A 161 7.58 -25.18 19.59
CA GLU A 161 6.98 -26.05 20.59
C GLU A 161 6.60 -25.25 21.84
N PRO A 162 5.32 -25.23 22.25
CA PRO A 162 4.86 -24.51 23.44
C PRO A 162 5.56 -24.99 24.73
N ALA A 163 6.08 -26.22 24.73
CA ALA A 163 6.86 -26.79 25.82
C ALA A 163 8.19 -26.05 26.10
N LYS A 164 8.80 -25.40 25.09
CA LYS A 164 9.99 -24.56 25.31
C LYS A 164 9.63 -23.21 25.93
N ALA A 165 8.46 -22.66 25.63
CA ALA A 165 8.01 -21.37 26.15
C ALA A 165 7.71 -21.40 27.66
N LEU A 166 7.32 -22.58 28.20
CA LEU A 166 7.08 -22.76 29.63
C LEU A 166 8.35 -23.05 30.46
N ARG A 167 9.48 -23.33 29.80
CA ARG A 167 10.73 -23.75 30.45
C ARG A 167 11.72 -22.60 30.68
N THR A 168 11.47 -21.43 30.10
CA THR A 168 12.20 -20.19 30.42
C THR A 168 11.53 -19.47 31.59
N VAL A 169 11.92 -19.86 32.80
CA VAL A 169 11.91 -19.02 34.00
C VAL A 169 13.36 -18.95 34.49
#